data_AF-A0A518INT7-F1
#
_entry.id   AF-A0A518INT7-F1
#
_cell.length_a   1.000
_cell.length_b   1.000
_cell.length_c   1.000
_cell.angle_alpha   90.00
_cell.angle_beta   90.00
_cell.angle_gamma   90.00
#
_symmetry.space_group_name_H-M   'P 1'
#
loop_
_entity.id
_entity.type
_entity.pdbx_description
1 polymer ?
#
loop_
_entity_poly.entity_id
_entity_poly.type
_entity_poly.pdbx_seq_one_letter_code
_entity_poly.pdbx_strand_id
1 'polypeptide(L)' 'MTQLLGIGMPGLPEMMIILVILLVLFGGAKLPTLMRNLGRSANEFKHGLNDPVSEDSDKDKPAE' A
#
# COMPACT_ATOMS: atom_id res chain seq x y z
N MET A 1 33.54 -7.42 -15.20
CA MET A 1 33.37 -8.90 -15.16
C MET A 1 32.61 -9.30 -13.89
N THR A 2 31.47 -8.65 -13.64
CA THR A 2 30.56 -8.93 -12.51
C THR A 2 29.12 -9.06 -13.01
N GLN A 3 28.94 -9.07 -14.34
CA GLN A 3 27.66 -8.78 -15.01
C GLN A 3 26.87 -10.03 -15.43
N LEU A 4 27.20 -11.23 -14.91
CA LEU A 4 26.60 -12.46 -15.42
C LEU A 4 26.07 -13.44 -14.34
N LEU A 5 26.24 -13.16 -13.04
CA LEU A 5 25.90 -14.14 -11.98
C LEU A 5 24.84 -13.69 -10.94
N GLY A 6 24.13 -12.59 -11.17
CA GLY A 6 23.18 -12.02 -10.20
C GLY A 6 21.69 -12.12 -10.58
N ILE A 7 21.25 -13.21 -11.21
CA ILE A 7 19.82 -13.43 -11.49
C ILE A 7 19.13 -13.67 -10.15
N GLY A 8 18.53 -12.63 -9.57
CA GLY A 8 17.62 -12.79 -8.45
C GLY A 8 17.26 -11.50 -7.74
N MET A 9 18.23 -10.63 -7.48
CA MET A 9 17.96 -9.38 -6.77
C MET A 9 18.92 -8.27 -7.22
N PRO A 10 18.43 -7.14 -7.76
CA PRO A 10 19.26 -5.95 -7.92
C PRO A 10 19.80 -5.53 -6.56
N GLY A 11 21.08 -5.13 -6.51
CA GLY A 11 21.70 -4.63 -5.29
C GLY A 11 21.05 -3.32 -4.81
N LEU A 12 21.41 -2.89 -3.60
CA LEU A 12 20.95 -1.60 -3.05
C LEU A 12 21.25 -0.40 -3.99
N PRO A 13 22.42 -0.31 -4.65
CA PRO A 13 22.70 0.78 -5.58
C PRO A 13 21.75 0.78 -6.79
N GLU A 14 21.50 -0.38 -7.39
CA GLU A 14 20.60 -0.52 -8.54
C GLU A 14 19.15 -0.18 -8.15
N MET A 15 18.70 -0.63 -6.97
CA MET A 15 17.37 -0.28 -6.44
C MET A 15 17.21 1.22 -6.21
N MET A 16 18.25 1.91 -5.73
CA MET A 16 18.22 3.37 -5.58
C MET A 16 18.08 4.08 -6.91
N ILE A 17 18.76 3.63 -7.96
CA ILE A 17 18.62 4.20 -9.31
C ILE A 17 17.19 4.02 -9.83
N ILE A 18 16.62 2.81 -9.69
CA ILE A 18 15.24 2.53 -10.10
C ILE A 18 14.26 3.42 -9.33
N LEU A 19 14.46 3.56 -8.01
CA LEU A 19 13.65 4.41 -7.16
C LEU A 19 13.67 5.87 -7.63
N VAL A 20 14.85 6.40 -7.96
CA VAL A 20 15.01 7.77 -8.50
C VAL A 20 14.26 7.92 -9.82
N ILE A 21 14.36 6.96 -10.75
CA ILE A 21 13.63 7.00 -12.02
C ILE A 21 12.12 7.03 -11.78
N LEU A 22 11.61 6.16 -10.91
CA LEU A 22 10.19 6.17 -10.52
C LEU A 22 9.79 7.50 -9.88
N LEU A 23 10.65 8.07 -9.04
CA LEU A 23 10.40 9.37 -8.42
C LEU A 23 10.33 10.51 -9.44
N VAL A 24 11.13 10.46 -10.51
CA VAL A 24 11.10 11.46 -11.59
C VAL A 24 9.84 11.31 -12.45
N LEU A 25 9.44 10.08 -12.77
CA LEU A 25 8.25 9.82 -13.60
C LEU A 25 6.94 10.14 -12.87
N PHE A 26 6.83 9.74 -11.60
CA PHE A 26 5.60 9.90 -10.81
C PHE A 26 5.61 11.16 -9.94
N GLY A 27 6.79 11.68 -9.60
CA GLY A 27 6.97 12.73 -8.60
C GLY A 27 7.03 12.19 -7.17
N GLY A 28 7.86 12.79 -6.32
CA GLY A 28 8.03 12.38 -4.92
C GLY A 28 6.75 12.40 -4.07
N ALA A 29 5.75 13.20 -4.46
CA ALA A 29 4.48 13.28 -3.74
C ALA A 29 3.46 12.21 -4.14
N LYS A 30 3.55 11.63 -5.36
CA LYS A 30 2.54 10.68 -5.83
C LYS A 30 2.75 9.25 -5.36
N LEU A 31 4.00 8.80 -5.21
CA LEU A 31 4.29 7.46 -4.66
C LEU A 31 3.72 7.28 -3.22
N PRO A 32 3.94 8.21 -2.27
CA PRO A 32 3.38 8.09 -0.91
C PRO A 32 1.85 8.20 -0.88
N THR A 33 1.26 9.04 -1.73
CA THR A 33 -0.19 9.17 -1.88
C THR A 33 -0.80 7.87 -2.43
N LEU A 34 -0.13 7.30 -3.43
CA LEU A 34 -0.20 5.93 -3.93
C LEU A 34 -0.47 4.90 -2.83
N MET A 35 0.56 4.75 -2.02
CA MET A 35 0.63 3.78 -0.93
C MET A 35 -0.40 4.07 0.17
N ARG A 36 -0.64 5.35 0.52
CA ARG A 36 -1.66 5.73 1.51
C ARG A 36 -3.06 5.30 1.08
N ASN A 37 -3.44 5.58 -0.17
CA ASN A 37 -4.76 5.23 -0.68
C ASN A 37 -4.93 3.72 -0.80
N LEU A 38 -3.91 3.01 -1.31
CA LEU A 38 -3.91 1.55 -1.37
C LEU A 38 -3.96 0.92 0.03
N GLY A 39 -3.23 1.48 0.99
CA GLY A 39 -3.21 1.02 2.38
C GLY A 39 -4.56 1.20 3.08
N ARG A 40 -5.24 2.33 2.85
CA ARG A 40 -6.62 2.53 3.36
C ARG A 40 -7.58 1.51 2.76
N SER A 41 -7.56 1.33 1.43
CA SER A 41 -8.41 0.35 0.75
C SER A 41 -8.13 -1.08 1.23
N ALA A 42 -6.86 -1.46 1.39
CA ALA A 42 -6.50 -2.76 1.94
C ALA A 42 -6.93 -2.92 3.41
N ASN A 43 -6.88 -1.86 4.22
CA ASN A 43 -7.32 -1.88 5.60
C ASN A 43 -8.84 -2.05 5.73
N GLU A 44 -9.61 -1.30 4.94
CA GLU A 44 -11.08 -1.41 4.85
C GLU A 44 -11.51 -2.77 4.29
N PHE A 45 -10.81 -3.27 3.27
CA PHE A 45 -11.03 -4.61 2.71
C PHE A 45 -10.79 -5.69 3.77
N LYS A 46 -9.71 -5.58 4.55
CA LYS A 46 -9.45 -6.49 5.68
C LYS A 46 -10.51 -6.35 6.77
N HIS A 47 -10.98 -5.16 7.10
CA HIS A 47 -12.06 -4.98 8.09
C HIS A 47 -13.35 -5.66 7.62
N GLY A 48 -13.79 -5.43 6.37
CA GLY A 48 -14.99 -6.06 5.83
C GLY A 48 -14.92 -7.58 5.68
N LEU A 49 -13.71 -8.15 5.62
CA LEU A 49 -13.51 -9.61 5.65
C LEU A 49 -13.45 -10.19 7.08
N ASN A 50 -13.07 -9.38 8.07
CA ASN A 50 -12.95 -9.80 9.48
C ASN A 50 -14.14 -9.37 10.34
N ASP A 51 -15.08 -8.59 9.80
CA ASP A 51 -16.41 -8.42 10.37
C ASP A 51 -17.24 -9.67 10.02
N PRO A 52 -17.37 -10.67 10.93
CA PRO A 52 -18.47 -11.60 10.81
C PRO A 52 -19.74 -10.76 10.85
N VAL A 53 -20.67 -11.04 9.92
CA VAL A 53 -21.99 -10.43 9.82
C VAL A 53 -22.70 -10.48 11.18
N SER A 54 -22.47 -9.50 12.06
CA SER A 54 -22.95 -9.54 13.44
C SER A 54 -22.96 -8.14 14.03
N GLU A 55 -24.19 -7.63 14.18
CA GLU A 55 -24.61 -6.92 15.38
C GLU A 55 -23.96 -5.55 15.66
N ASP A 56 -24.36 -4.52 14.91
CA ASP A 56 -24.70 -3.22 15.51
C ASP A 56 -25.39 -2.31 14.47
N SER A 57 -26.70 -2.49 14.32
CA SER A 57 -27.61 -1.47 13.78
C SER A 57 -28.84 -1.41 14.68
N ASP A 58 -28.62 -1.27 15.98
CA ASP A 58 -29.66 -1.07 17.00
C ASP A 58 -29.23 0.03 17.99
N LYS A 59 -28.66 1.12 17.48
CA LYS A 59 -28.37 2.34 18.25
C LYS A 59 -28.86 3.59 17.52
N ASP A 60 -30.17 3.63 17.22
CA ASP A 60 -30.89 4.88 16.94
C ASP A 60 -32.39 4.72 17.30
N LYS A 61 -32.65 4.41 18.58
CA LYS A 61 -33.93 4.77 19.22
C LYS A 61 -33.62 5.79 20.30
N PRO A 62 -33.89 7.10 20.07
CA PRO A 62 -34.03 8.05 21.16
C PRO A 62 -35.26 7.62 21.95
N ALA A 63 -35.05 7.15 23.18
CA ALA A 63 -36.08 7.11 24.18
C ALA A 63 -36.10 8.49 24.85
N GLU A 64 -37.00 9.37 24.38
CA GLU A 64 -37.90 10.22 25.18
C GLU A 64 -38.95 10.88 24.28
#